data_AF-H7C6L8-F1
#
_entry.id   AF-H7C6L8-F1
#
_cell.length_a   1.000
_cell.length_b   1.000
_cell.length_c   1.000
_cell.angle_alpha   90.00
_cell.angle_beta   90.00
_cell.angle_gamma   90.00
#
_symmetry.space_group_name_H-M   'P 1'
#
loop_
_entity.id
_entity.type
_entity.pdbx_description
1 polymer ?
#
loop_
_entity_poly.entity_id
_entity_poly.type
_entity_poly.pdbx_seq_one_letter_code
_entity_poly.pdbx_strand_id
1 'polypeptide(L)'
;MVALPDGSLAQIRESVHAGIWRVRIGTEPAHEYVEVGAIPQIVRRAATDLTSTELLIDTPPDGAMNVQPVLAEIRERASVWQFCMNAHVINLTLLPMSVVDLTFLQQSLGNGPVQLMLRGYGACRVQATGTRNVWSVQFFNSTDNIILDTVEVGGVPIVALAADEDFQDSAGRVQEILEAYFT
;
A
#
# COMPACT_ATOMS: atom_id res chain seq x y z
N MET A 1 5.34 7.56 -1.76
CA MET A 1 6.78 7.55 -1.44
C MET A 1 7.19 6.14 -1.09
N VAL A 2 8.47 5.82 -1.30
CA VAL A 2 9.06 4.52 -0.99
C VAL A 2 10.42 4.75 -0.35
N ALA A 3 10.70 4.13 0.79
CA ALA A 3 12.01 4.13 1.42
C ALA A 3 12.96 3.15 0.72
N LEU A 4 14.25 3.49 0.73
CA LEU A 4 15.30 2.70 0.11
C LEU A 4 16.31 2.18 1.15
N PRO A 5 17.05 1.09 0.85
CA PRO A 5 18.00 0.50 1.79
C PRO A 5 19.11 1.44 2.26
N ASP A 6 19.44 2.46 1.46
CA ASP A 6 20.43 3.50 1.78
C ASP A 6 19.87 4.63 2.65
N GLY A 7 18.60 4.52 3.08
CA GLY A 7 17.89 5.53 3.87
C GLY A 7 17.32 6.69 3.04
N SER A 8 17.54 6.71 1.72
CA SER A 8 16.95 7.70 0.84
C SER A 8 15.46 7.40 0.56
N LEU A 9 14.75 8.38 -0.01
CA LEU A 9 13.35 8.23 -0.38
C LEU A 9 13.19 8.36 -1.90
N ALA A 10 12.39 7.45 -2.45
CA ALA A 10 11.87 7.54 -3.81
C ALA A 10 10.47 8.15 -3.82
N GLN A 11 10.29 9.11 -4.73
CA GLN A 11 8.98 9.63 -5.10
C GLN A 11 8.45 8.81 -6.27
N ILE A 12 7.25 8.27 -6.11
CA ILE A 12 6.55 7.53 -7.15
C ILE A 12 5.23 8.21 -7.45
N ARG A 13 4.88 8.28 -8.73
CA ARG A 13 3.64 8.89 -9.19
C ARG A 13 3.16 8.17 -10.43
N GLU A 14 1.94 7.66 -10.38
CA GLU A 14 1.26 7.16 -11.57
C GLU A 14 0.89 8.32 -12.49
N SER A 15 0.98 8.10 -13.79
CA SER A 15 0.52 9.05 -14.79
C SER A 15 -1.02 9.05 -14.89
N VAL A 16 -1.58 9.84 -15.80
CA VAL A 16 -3.02 9.76 -16.13
C VAL A 16 -3.38 8.47 -16.88
N HIS A 17 -2.36 7.76 -17.38
CA HIS A 17 -2.45 6.42 -17.96
C HIS A 17 -1.99 5.42 -16.91
N ALA A 18 -2.89 4.49 -16.57
CA ALA A 18 -2.66 3.48 -15.56
C ALA A 18 -1.47 2.60 -15.92
N GLY A 19 -0.72 2.19 -14.91
CA GLY A 19 0.44 1.33 -15.09
C GLY A 19 1.67 2.01 -15.69
N ILE A 20 1.63 3.32 -15.98
CA ILE A 20 2.79 4.14 -16.33
C ILE A 20 3.18 5.00 -15.13
N TRP A 21 4.39 4.78 -14.62
CA TRP A 21 4.86 5.37 -13.36
C TRP A 21 6.10 6.21 -13.58
N ARG A 22 6.11 7.40 -12.99
CA ARG A 22 7.31 8.20 -12.80
C ARG A 22 7.95 7.84 -11.47
N VAL A 23 9.22 7.46 -11.50
CA VAL A 23 10.02 7.17 -10.30
C VAL A 23 11.19 8.14 -10.23
N ARG A 24 11.34 8.82 -9.10
CA ARG A 24 12.42 9.77 -8.82
C ARG A 24 13.10 9.40 -7.51
N ILE A 25 14.41 9.18 -7.54
CA ILE A 25 15.22 8.69 -6.42
C ILE A 25 16.23 9.77 -6.01
N GLY A 26 16.32 10.01 -4.70
CA GLY A 26 17.34 10.87 -4.11
C GLY A 26 17.06 12.38 -4.26
N THR A 27 18.09 13.17 -3.97
CA THR A 27 18.09 14.63 -4.12
C THR A 27 19.05 15.05 -5.24
N GLU A 28 18.93 16.28 -5.73
CA GLU A 28 19.59 16.76 -6.96
C GLU A 28 21.10 16.43 -7.06
N PRO A 29 21.59 15.89 -8.21
CA PRO A 29 20.82 15.46 -9.38
C PRO A 29 20.05 14.17 -9.09
N ALA A 30 18.72 14.26 -9.14
CA ALA A 30 17.85 13.11 -8.85
C ALA A 30 17.90 12.12 -10.02
N HIS A 31 17.93 10.83 -9.70
CA HIS A 31 17.80 9.80 -10.72
C HIS A 31 16.32 9.61 -11.02
N GLU A 32 15.92 9.82 -12.27
CA GLU A 32 14.53 9.80 -12.68
C GLU A 32 14.33 8.89 -13.89
N TYR A 33 13.31 8.04 -13.82
CA TYR A 33 12.94 7.14 -14.90
C TYR A 33 11.43 6.90 -14.93
N VAL A 34 10.98 6.34 -16.05
CA VAL A 34 9.60 5.87 -16.23
C VAL A 34 9.60 4.35 -16.17
N GLU A 35 8.66 3.79 -15.44
CA GLU A 35 8.44 2.35 -15.30
C GLU A 35 7.03 1.99 -15.78
N VAL A 36 6.92 0.91 -16.55
CA VAL A 36 5.63 0.35 -16.97
C VAL A 36 5.39 -0.97 -16.25
N GLY A 37 4.29 -1.07 -15.52
CA GLY A 37 3.93 -2.26 -14.76
C GLY A 37 2.84 -2.02 -13.74
N ALA A 38 2.22 -3.09 -13.22
CA ALA A 38 1.04 -3.00 -12.36
C ALA A 38 1.31 -2.15 -11.10
N ILE A 39 2.54 -2.18 -10.61
CA ILE A 39 3.09 -1.32 -9.56
C ILE A 39 4.60 -1.29 -9.76
N PRO A 40 5.29 -0.16 -9.48
CA PRO A 40 6.74 -0.09 -9.61
C PRO A 40 7.46 -1.16 -8.78
N GLN A 41 8.48 -1.77 -9.34
CA GLN A 41 9.24 -2.84 -8.72
C GLN A 41 9.81 -2.40 -7.35
N ILE A 42 10.24 -1.13 -7.26
CA ILE A 42 10.75 -0.52 -6.04
C ILE A 42 9.77 -0.61 -4.86
N VAL A 43 8.46 -0.56 -5.12
CA VAL A 43 7.40 -0.75 -4.10
C VAL A 43 7.44 -2.18 -3.57
N ARG A 44 7.51 -3.17 -4.46
CA ARG A 44 7.54 -4.59 -4.09
C ARG A 44 8.81 -4.93 -3.31
N ARG A 45 9.97 -4.40 -3.73
CA ARG A 45 11.24 -4.58 -2.99
C ARG A 45 11.17 -3.97 -1.63
N ALA A 46 10.81 -2.70 -1.52
CA ALA A 46 10.74 -2.03 -0.23
C ALA A 46 9.81 -2.76 0.74
N ALA A 47 8.60 -3.13 0.29
CA ALA A 47 7.64 -3.87 1.12
C ALA A 47 8.12 -5.26 1.56
N THR A 48 9.06 -5.87 0.84
CA THR A 48 9.63 -7.19 1.17
C THR A 48 10.91 -7.05 2.00
N ASP A 49 11.84 -6.22 1.54
CA ASP A 49 13.23 -6.17 2.00
C ASP A 49 13.41 -5.24 3.21
N LEU A 50 12.51 -4.26 3.40
CA LEU A 50 12.59 -3.26 4.47
C LEU A 50 11.49 -3.43 5.54
N THR A 51 10.85 -4.59 5.60
CA THR A 51 9.83 -4.94 6.61
C THR A 51 10.27 -6.15 7.43
N SER A 52 9.81 -6.20 8.68
CA SER A 52 10.06 -7.31 9.60
C SER A 52 9.15 -8.50 9.28
N THR A 53 9.69 -9.72 9.31
CA THR A 53 8.88 -10.95 9.25
C THR A 53 8.16 -11.27 10.54
N GLU A 54 8.59 -10.66 11.65
CA GLU A 54 8.01 -10.86 12.97
C GLU A 54 7.17 -9.65 13.37
N LEU A 55 5.93 -9.92 13.79
CA LEU A 55 5.05 -8.96 14.46
C LEU A 55 5.13 -9.20 15.98
N LEU A 56 5.81 -8.30 16.68
CA LEU A 56 5.86 -8.28 18.13
C LEU A 56 4.59 -7.62 18.67
N ILE A 57 3.92 -8.31 19.59
CA ILE A 57 2.70 -7.82 20.23
C ILE A 57 3.05 -7.52 21.68
N ASP A 58 3.12 -6.23 22.00
CA ASP A 58 3.36 -5.76 23.37
C ASP A 58 2.12 -5.95 24.27
N THR A 59 2.29 -5.63 25.54
CA THR A 59 1.17 -5.61 26.50
C THR A 59 0.19 -4.50 26.10
N PRO A 60 -1.10 -4.79 25.94
CA PRO A 60 -2.07 -3.78 25.55
C PRO A 60 -2.27 -2.76 26.69
N PRO A 61 -2.54 -1.48 26.37
CA PRO A 61 -2.83 -0.46 27.37
C PRO A 61 -4.19 -0.71 28.04
N ASP A 62 -4.39 -0.07 29.19
CA ASP A 62 -5.68 -0.07 29.89
C ASP A 62 -6.80 0.45 28.97
N GLY A 63 -7.93 -0.25 28.97
CA GLY A 63 -9.09 0.08 28.12
C GLY A 63 -9.04 -0.50 26.71
N ALA A 64 -7.96 -1.18 26.32
CA ALA A 64 -7.96 -2.03 25.14
C ALA A 64 -8.91 -3.22 25.34
N MET A 65 -9.71 -3.53 24.32
CA MET A 65 -10.74 -4.58 24.40
C MET A 65 -10.54 -5.64 23.32
N ASN A 66 -10.39 -5.21 22.07
CA ASN A 66 -10.47 -6.08 20.90
C ASN A 66 -9.18 -6.12 20.07
N VAL A 67 -8.17 -5.31 20.38
CA VAL A 67 -6.94 -5.25 19.58
C VAL A 67 -6.08 -6.51 19.63
N GLN A 68 -6.01 -7.18 20.78
CA GLN A 68 -5.17 -8.38 20.95
C GLN A 68 -5.54 -9.53 20.00
N PRO A 69 -6.82 -9.96 19.88
CA PRO A 69 -7.18 -11.00 18.92
C PRO A 69 -6.95 -10.56 17.47
N VAL A 70 -7.16 -9.27 17.13
CA VAL A 70 -6.89 -8.75 15.78
C VAL A 70 -5.39 -8.84 15.45
N LEU A 71 -4.52 -8.42 16.37
CA LEU A 71 -3.06 -8.53 16.19
C LEU A 71 -2.60 -9.99 16.10
N ALA A 72 -3.21 -10.88 16.90
CA ALA A 72 -2.93 -12.32 16.83
C ALA A 72 -3.30 -12.91 15.46
N GLU A 73 -4.48 -12.55 14.94
CA GLU A 73 -4.94 -12.96 13.61
C GLU A 73 -4.00 -12.44 12.51
N ILE A 74 -3.63 -11.15 12.54
CA ILE A 74 -2.69 -10.56 11.58
C ILE A 74 -1.36 -11.32 11.59
N ARG A 75 -0.80 -11.58 12.77
CA ARG A 75 0.47 -12.30 12.93
C ARG A 75 0.38 -13.71 12.34
N GLU A 76 -0.67 -14.45 12.68
CA GLU A 76 -0.87 -15.81 12.17
C GLU A 76 -0.96 -15.81 10.65
N ARG A 77 -1.84 -14.99 10.08
CA ARG A 77 -2.05 -14.89 8.63
C ARG A 77 -0.80 -14.45 7.90
N ALA A 78 -0.05 -13.49 8.44
CA ALA A 78 1.18 -12.98 7.82
C ALA A 78 2.28 -14.03 7.79
N SER A 79 2.37 -14.86 8.85
CA SER A 79 3.40 -15.91 8.97
C SER A 79 3.21 -17.08 8.00
N VAL A 80 1.97 -17.38 7.62
CA VAL A 80 1.64 -18.50 6.72
C VAL A 80 1.42 -18.06 5.27
N TRP A 81 1.33 -16.76 5.00
CA TRP A 81 1.06 -16.26 3.65
C TRP A 81 2.22 -16.58 2.70
N GLN A 82 1.86 -17.02 1.50
CA GLN A 82 2.78 -17.32 0.41
C GLN A 82 2.31 -16.64 -0.88
N PHE A 83 3.24 -16.43 -1.80
CA PHE A 83 2.94 -15.94 -3.13
C PHE A 83 1.87 -16.84 -3.80
N CYS A 84 0.90 -16.22 -4.48
CA CYS A 84 -0.33 -16.84 -5.02
C CYS A 84 -1.47 -17.11 -4.03
N MET A 85 -1.30 -16.90 -2.72
CA MET A 85 -2.44 -16.93 -1.78
C MET A 85 -3.23 -15.62 -1.86
N ASN A 86 -4.56 -15.72 -1.80
CA ASN A 86 -5.43 -14.56 -1.68
C ASN A 86 -5.11 -13.75 -0.43
N ALA A 87 -5.19 -12.43 -0.52
CA ALA A 87 -5.05 -11.56 0.63
C ALA A 87 -6.21 -11.80 1.61
N HIS A 88 -5.88 -11.80 2.90
CA HIS A 88 -6.85 -11.84 3.98
C HIS A 88 -7.18 -10.41 4.41
N VAL A 89 -8.45 -10.03 4.35
CA VAL A 89 -8.88 -8.65 4.62
C VAL A 89 -9.60 -8.58 5.96
N ILE A 90 -9.08 -7.75 6.87
CA ILE A 90 -9.69 -7.45 8.16
C ILE A 90 -10.31 -6.04 8.05
N ASN A 91 -11.64 -5.98 8.10
CA ASN A 91 -12.39 -4.73 8.01
C ASN A 91 -12.53 -4.08 9.40
N LEU A 92 -11.65 -3.13 9.72
CA LEU A 92 -11.62 -2.45 11.00
C LEU A 92 -12.87 -1.59 11.24
N THR A 93 -13.48 -1.06 10.17
CA THR A 93 -14.71 -0.25 10.26
C THR A 93 -15.91 -1.06 10.74
N LEU A 94 -15.95 -2.37 10.45
CA LEU A 94 -17.02 -3.26 10.90
C LEU A 94 -16.75 -3.92 12.25
N LEU A 95 -15.52 -3.80 12.78
CA LEU A 95 -15.17 -4.34 14.08
C LEU A 95 -15.47 -3.32 15.19
N PRO A 96 -15.91 -3.77 16.38
CA PRO A 96 -16.15 -2.90 17.53
C PRO A 96 -14.81 -2.47 18.18
N MET A 97 -13.98 -1.75 17.45
CA MET A 97 -12.66 -1.30 17.89
C MET A 97 -12.77 0.07 18.57
N SER A 98 -12.25 0.19 19.79
CA SER A 98 -12.13 1.50 20.45
C SER A 98 -10.99 2.33 19.84
N VAL A 99 -10.94 3.62 20.16
CA VAL A 99 -9.80 4.48 19.78
C VAL A 99 -8.49 3.97 20.39
N VAL A 100 -8.55 3.41 21.60
CA VAL A 100 -7.40 2.79 22.29
C VAL A 100 -6.91 1.58 21.49
N ASP A 101 -7.84 0.73 21.04
CA ASP A 101 -7.52 -0.44 20.21
C ASP A 101 -6.85 -0.04 18.89
N LEU A 102 -7.42 0.92 18.17
CA LEU A 102 -6.88 1.37 16.87
C LEU A 102 -5.51 2.03 17.02
N THR A 103 -5.31 2.82 18.07
CA THR A 103 -4.02 3.46 18.35
C THR A 103 -2.96 2.40 18.65
N PHE A 104 -3.28 1.42 19.50
CA PHE A 104 -2.36 0.34 19.82
C PHE A 104 -2.07 -0.57 18.61
N LEU A 105 -3.07 -0.81 17.76
CA LEU A 105 -2.92 -1.55 16.50
C LEU A 105 -1.91 -0.85 15.58
N GLN A 106 -2.09 0.46 15.35
CA GLN A 106 -1.18 1.24 14.49
C GLN A 106 0.25 1.27 15.05
N GLN A 107 0.40 1.41 16.36
CA GLN A 107 1.71 1.37 17.02
C GLN A 107 2.40 0.01 16.86
N SER A 108 1.65 -1.08 17.06
CA SER A 108 2.16 -2.44 16.97
C SER A 108 2.57 -2.82 15.54
N LEU A 109 1.76 -2.43 14.55
CA LEU A 109 2.07 -2.69 13.14
C LEU A 109 3.21 -1.81 12.62
N GLY A 110 3.31 -0.58 13.13
CA GLY A 110 4.31 0.41 12.73
C GLY A 110 4.11 0.93 11.31
N ASN A 111 4.83 2.00 10.99
CA ASN A 111 4.88 2.53 9.63
C ASN A 111 5.91 1.77 8.82
N GLY A 112 5.50 1.28 7.64
CA GLY A 112 6.38 0.60 6.71
C GLY A 112 7.04 1.55 5.70
N PRO A 113 7.80 0.96 4.77
CA PRO A 113 8.63 1.71 3.83
C PRO A 113 7.84 2.27 2.63
N VAL A 114 6.55 1.93 2.47
CA VAL A 114 5.75 2.32 1.30
C VAL A 114 4.51 3.09 1.74
N GLN A 115 4.26 4.21 1.07
CA GLN A 115 3.00 4.95 1.17
C GLN A 115 2.55 5.40 -0.22
N LEU A 116 1.36 4.98 -0.63
CA LEU A 116 0.72 5.30 -1.89
C LEU A 116 -0.55 6.11 -1.63
N MET A 117 -0.79 7.09 -2.49
CA MET A 117 -2.03 7.86 -2.52
C MET A 117 -2.63 7.73 -3.91
N LEU A 118 -3.78 7.09 -4.00
CA LEU A 118 -4.51 6.84 -5.23
C LEU A 118 -5.70 7.80 -5.25
N ARG A 119 -5.85 8.56 -6.35
CA ARG A 119 -6.85 9.64 -6.47
C ARG A 119 -7.89 9.39 -7.57
N GLY A 120 -8.02 8.13 -8.01
CA GLY A 120 -8.97 7.71 -9.05
C GLY A 120 -10.41 7.57 -8.52
N TYR A 121 -11.14 6.55 -8.99
CA TYR A 121 -12.50 6.20 -8.54
C TYR A 121 -12.50 5.78 -7.06
N GLY A 122 -12.51 6.77 -6.16
CA GLY A 122 -12.34 6.60 -4.72
C GLY A 122 -10.91 6.93 -4.31
N ALA A 123 -10.75 8.03 -3.56
CA ALA A 123 -9.46 8.36 -2.98
C ALA A 123 -9.11 7.29 -1.94
N CYS A 124 -7.96 6.64 -2.09
CA CYS A 124 -7.48 5.71 -1.08
C CYS A 124 -6.00 5.89 -0.78
N ARG A 125 -5.65 5.54 0.45
CA ARG A 125 -4.30 5.51 0.97
C ARG A 125 -3.94 4.05 1.19
N VAL A 126 -2.86 3.62 0.56
CA VAL A 126 -2.31 2.28 0.74
C VAL A 126 -0.94 2.42 1.36
N GLN A 127 -0.73 1.81 2.52
CA GLN A 127 0.51 1.93 3.28
C GLN A 127 1.00 0.55 3.68
N ALA A 128 2.27 0.26 3.42
CA ALA A 128 2.91 -0.90 4.03
C ALA A 128 3.07 -0.64 5.53
N THR A 129 2.88 -1.66 6.34
CA THR A 129 3.23 -1.58 7.77
C THR A 129 4.70 -1.98 7.98
N GLY A 130 5.19 -1.89 9.21
CA GLY A 130 6.50 -2.43 9.58
C GLY A 130 6.57 -3.95 9.48
N THR A 131 5.43 -4.64 9.40
CA THR A 131 5.34 -6.10 9.26
C THR A 131 5.20 -6.49 7.79
N ARG A 132 6.00 -7.48 7.35
CA ARG A 132 5.98 -8.03 6.01
C ARG A 132 4.61 -8.61 5.68
N ASN A 133 4.15 -8.36 4.45
CA ASN A 133 2.86 -8.80 3.92
C ASN A 133 1.65 -8.17 4.65
N VAL A 134 1.81 -7.12 5.44
CA VAL A 134 0.70 -6.46 6.12
C VAL A 134 0.60 -5.02 5.65
N TRP A 135 -0.57 -4.68 5.12
CA TRP A 135 -0.88 -3.38 4.52
C TRP A 135 -2.08 -2.75 5.20
N SER A 136 -2.02 -1.43 5.42
CA SER A 136 -3.17 -0.62 5.78
C SER A 136 -3.75 0.02 4.51
N VAL A 137 -5.05 -0.15 4.32
CA VAL A 137 -5.79 0.40 3.17
C VAL A 137 -6.98 1.18 3.70
N GLN A 138 -6.98 2.49 3.43
CA GLN A 138 -8.00 3.43 3.88
C GLN A 138 -8.65 4.09 2.68
N PHE A 139 -9.98 4.03 2.62
CA PHE A 139 -10.78 4.71 1.60
C PHE A 139 -11.40 5.97 2.18
N PHE A 140 -11.39 7.04 1.40
CA PHE A 140 -11.88 8.35 1.79
C PHE A 140 -13.07 8.75 0.92
N ASN A 141 -14.01 9.49 1.52
CA ASN A 141 -15.03 10.18 0.75
C ASN A 141 -14.51 11.52 0.19
N SER A 142 -15.38 12.26 -0.50
CA SER A 142 -15.07 13.56 -1.08
C SER A 142 -14.74 14.67 -0.07
N THR A 143 -14.96 14.43 1.22
CA THR A 143 -14.64 15.36 2.33
C THR A 143 -13.46 14.84 3.17
N ASP A 144 -12.63 13.96 2.61
CA ASP A 144 -11.45 13.37 3.27
C ASP A 144 -11.75 12.60 4.58
N ASN A 145 -13.00 12.17 4.79
CA ASN A 145 -13.34 11.30 5.91
C ASN A 145 -13.15 9.83 5.51
N ILE A 146 -12.58 9.03 6.42
CA ILE A 146 -12.42 7.59 6.22
C ILE A 146 -13.80 6.94 6.21
N ILE A 147 -14.11 6.21 5.14
CA ILE A 147 -15.37 5.46 4.98
C ILE A 147 -15.17 3.95 5.08
N LEU A 148 -13.94 3.48 4.86
CA LEU A 148 -13.55 2.09 5.03
C LEU A 148 -12.08 2.04 5.42
N ASP A 149 -11.79 1.39 6.55
CA ASP A 149 -10.45 1.14 7.06
C ASP A 149 -10.23 -0.37 7.15
N THR A 150 -9.18 -0.85 6.49
CA THR A 150 -8.88 -2.27 6.36
C THR A 150 -7.39 -2.53 6.60
N VAL A 151 -7.11 -3.68 7.20
CA VAL A 151 -5.79 -4.29 7.19
C VAL A 151 -5.84 -5.48 6.25
N GLU A 152 -4.99 -5.45 5.23
CA GLU A 152 -4.86 -6.52 4.25
C GLU A 152 -3.57 -7.29 4.49
N VAL A 153 -3.70 -8.59 4.73
CA VAL A 153 -2.58 -9.51 4.93
C VAL A 153 -2.34 -10.30 3.65
N GLY A 154 -1.31 -9.93 2.90
CA GLY A 154 -0.88 -10.59 1.68
C GLY A 154 0.10 -9.75 0.85
N GLY A 155 0.03 -9.90 -0.47
CA GLY A 155 0.82 -9.11 -1.41
C GLY A 155 0.41 -7.62 -1.44
N VAL A 156 0.98 -6.86 -2.37
CA VAL A 156 0.55 -5.47 -2.61
C VAL A 156 -0.97 -5.44 -2.84
N PRO A 157 -1.74 -4.58 -2.13
CA PRO A 157 -3.19 -4.52 -2.24
C PRO A 157 -3.65 -4.34 -3.68
N ILE A 158 -4.71 -5.06 -4.05
CA ILE A 158 -5.21 -5.09 -5.43
C ILE A 158 -5.62 -3.70 -5.93
N VAL A 159 -6.13 -2.85 -5.04
CA VAL A 159 -6.51 -1.46 -5.35
C VAL A 159 -5.33 -0.60 -5.83
N ALA A 160 -4.09 -0.98 -5.50
CA ALA A 160 -2.88 -0.30 -5.93
C ALA A 160 -2.26 -0.88 -7.20
N LEU A 161 -2.81 -1.97 -7.75
CA LEU A 161 -2.32 -2.61 -8.95
C LEU A 161 -3.15 -2.13 -10.15
N ALA A 162 -2.49 -1.63 -11.19
CA ALA A 162 -3.15 -1.47 -12.48
C ALA A 162 -3.54 -2.84 -13.04
N ALA A 163 -4.82 -2.99 -13.43
CA ALA A 163 -5.36 -4.22 -14.00
C ALA A 163 -5.01 -4.36 -15.48
N ASP A 164 -5.16 -5.56 -16.03
CA ASP A 164 -4.89 -5.82 -17.45
C ASP A 164 -5.79 -4.97 -18.37
N GLU A 165 -7.04 -4.73 -17.97
CA GLU A 165 -7.96 -3.84 -18.69
C GLU A 165 -7.48 -2.38 -18.68
N ASP A 166 -6.93 -1.91 -17.56
CA ASP A 166 -6.38 -0.56 -17.42
C ASP A 166 -5.14 -0.37 -18.31
N PHE A 167 -4.32 -1.42 -18.46
CA PHE A 167 -3.18 -1.43 -19.40
C PHE A 167 -3.63 -1.31 -20.85
N GLN A 168 -4.63 -2.08 -21.24
CA GLN A 168 -5.15 -2.06 -22.61
C GLN A 168 -5.74 -0.69 -22.97
N ASP A 169 -6.53 -0.11 -22.07
CA ASP A 169 -7.11 1.22 -22.23
C ASP A 169 -6.01 2.30 -22.30
N SER A 170 -5.00 2.21 -21.43
CA SER A 170 -3.85 3.11 -21.43
C SER A 170 -3.02 3.02 -22.72
N ALA A 171 -2.81 1.81 -23.24
CA ALA A 171 -2.11 1.59 -24.50
C ALA A 171 -2.84 2.24 -25.68
N GLY A 172 -4.17 2.09 -25.74
CA GLY A 172 -5.01 2.74 -26.76
C GLY A 172 -4.89 4.26 -26.72
N ARG A 173 -5.04 4.87 -25.53
CA ARG A 173 -4.92 6.33 -25.38
C ARG A 173 -3.53 6.86 -25.74
N VAL A 174 -2.47 6.13 -25.38
CA VAL A 174 -1.11 6.53 -25.76
C VAL A 174 -0.93 6.45 -27.28
N GLN A 175 -1.51 5.44 -27.94
CA GLN A 175 -1.48 5.35 -29.39
C GLN A 175 -2.20 6.52 -30.07
N GLU A 176 -3.38 6.91 -29.59
CA GLU A 176 -4.12 8.08 -30.09
C GLU A 176 -3.27 9.37 -29.98
N ILE A 177 -2.57 9.55 -28.86
CA ILE A 177 -1.66 10.69 -28.66
C ILE A 177 -0.50 10.64 -29.67
N LEU A 178 0.08 9.46 -29.90
CA LEU A 178 1.18 9.31 -30.87
C LEU A 178 0.71 9.68 -32.28
N GLU A 179 -0.46 9.21 -32.69
CA GLU A 179 -1.05 9.50 -34.00
C GLU A 179 -1.34 11.00 -34.18
N ALA A 180 -1.82 11.68 -33.13
CA ALA A 180 -2.17 13.10 -33.20
C ALA A 180 -0.96 14.05 -33.27
N TYR A 181 0.19 13.67 -32.71
CA TYR A 181 1.35 14.56 -32.57
C TYR A 181 2.57 14.19 -33.42
N PHE A 182 2.64 12.94 -33.89
CA PHE A 182 3.80 12.44 -34.65
C PHE A 182 3.43 11.90 -36.04
N THR A 183 2.23 12.20 -36.52
CA THR A 183 1.80 12.01 -37.92
C THR A 183 1.57 13.35 -38.59
#